data_AF-A0A7V2H778-F1
#
_entry.id   AF-A0A7V2H778-F1
#
_cell.length_a   1.000
_cell.length_b   1.000
_cell.length_c   1.000
_cell.angle_alpha   90.00
_cell.angle_beta   90.00
_cell.angle_gamma   90.00
#
_symmetry.space_group_name_H-M   'P 1'
#
loop_
_entity.id
_entity.type
_entity.pdbx_description
1 polymer ?
#
loop_
_entity_poly.entity_id
_entity_poly.type
_entity_poly.pdbx_seq_one_letter_code
_entity_poly.pdbx_strand_id
1 'polypeptide(L)'
;MNAMTTTEIRQTVAAALNDQPIVDMHTHLYPPTFGTPVANATGRTDPAGLMLWGIDELLTYHYLVAEVFRIVPATKLPYEQFWKMSKQQQADHIWRHLFVERTPISEACRGVITTLSKLGFDPSDKSLEKWRAWTAKQDPNQYIDKVMGISHVEKITMTNPVFDDNERARWLADAKVGVDSRFSAVLRIDPILRDYPTAAKKLSAWGYAVAEEISQKTIDEAKRFLRDWIDRQKAIYLAVSLPPDWRYPAPANDAVARAGQTMLEKVVLAVCAERGLPFAMMIGSRMKVNPWIGDAG
;
A
#
# COMPACT_ATOMS: atom_id res chain seq x y z
N MET A 1 37.85 22.80 16.46
CA MET A 1 37.51 21.38 16.25
C MET A 1 38.49 20.84 15.21
N ASN A 2 39.18 19.72 15.50
CA ASN A 2 40.02 19.07 14.49
C ASN A 2 39.12 18.51 13.38
N ALA A 3 39.61 18.53 12.14
CA ALA A 3 38.89 17.93 11.02
C ALA A 3 38.78 16.41 11.24
N MET A 4 37.57 15.86 11.08
CA MET A 4 37.34 14.42 11.16
C MET A 4 37.96 13.72 9.95
N THR A 5 38.50 12.53 10.17
CA THR A 5 38.90 11.60 9.12
C THR A 5 37.68 11.00 8.41
N THR A 6 37.85 10.47 7.20
CA THR A 6 36.78 9.78 6.46
C THR A 6 36.17 8.60 7.24
N THR A 7 36.97 7.89 8.04
CA THR A 7 36.50 6.77 8.88
C THR A 7 35.60 7.27 10.00
N GLU A 8 36.02 8.34 10.69
CA GLU A 8 35.20 8.97 11.74
C GLU A 8 33.91 9.52 11.16
N ILE A 9 33.96 10.18 10.00
CA ILE A 9 32.76 10.67 9.30
C ILE A 9 31.81 9.50 9.02
N ARG A 10 32.31 8.39 8.47
CA ARG A 10 31.47 7.21 8.17
C ARG A 10 30.82 6.65 9.43
N GLN A 11 31.56 6.52 10.52
CA GLN A 11 31.04 6.00 11.78
C GLN A 11 29.99 6.92 12.39
N THR A 12 30.27 8.24 12.41
CA THR A 12 29.33 9.24 12.90
C THR A 12 28.05 9.28 12.07
N VAL A 13 28.14 9.24 10.74
CA VAL A 13 26.96 9.18 9.88
C VAL A 13 26.19 7.89 10.09
N ALA A 14 26.86 6.74 10.19
CA ALA A 14 26.18 5.46 10.42
C ALA A 14 25.43 5.44 11.76
N ALA A 15 26.04 5.97 12.83
CA ALA A 15 25.40 6.10 14.13
C ALA A 15 24.18 7.03 14.05
N ALA A 16 24.34 8.23 13.47
CA ALA A 16 23.25 9.18 13.32
C ALA A 16 22.06 8.62 12.52
N LEU A 17 22.33 7.87 11.44
CA LEU A 17 21.29 7.23 10.64
C LEU A 17 20.61 6.07 11.37
N ASN A 18 21.35 5.27 12.12
CA ASN A 18 20.78 4.17 12.90
C ASN A 18 19.92 4.67 14.07
N ASP A 19 20.30 5.79 14.69
CA ASP A 19 19.62 6.33 15.86
C ASP A 19 18.39 7.18 15.52
N GLN A 20 18.28 7.67 14.28
CA GLN A 20 17.19 8.54 13.85
C GLN A 20 15.87 7.74 13.69
N PRO A 21 14.81 8.07 14.46
CA PRO A 21 13.51 7.46 14.24
C PRO A 21 12.94 7.82 12.87
N ILE A 22 12.32 6.83 12.22
CA ILE A 22 11.83 6.93 10.84
C ILE A 22 10.33 7.23 10.85
N VAL A 23 9.94 8.26 10.13
CA VAL A 23 8.56 8.46 9.68
C VAL A 23 8.44 7.88 8.28
N ASP A 24 7.81 6.72 8.18
CA ASP A 24 7.52 6.12 6.87
C ASP A 24 6.28 6.81 6.29
N MET A 25 6.55 7.75 5.38
CA MET A 25 5.56 8.71 4.90
C MET A 25 4.61 8.15 3.85
N HIS A 26 4.80 6.92 3.34
CA HIS A 26 3.89 6.31 2.38
C HIS A 26 4.00 4.78 2.38
N THR A 27 2.98 4.12 2.93
CA THR A 27 2.90 2.65 2.99
C THR A 27 1.53 2.15 2.56
N HIS A 28 1.42 0.84 2.39
CA HIS A 28 0.15 0.13 2.27
C HIS A 28 -0.11 -0.74 3.52
N LEU A 29 0.29 -0.26 4.69
CA LEU A 29 0.10 -0.93 5.98
C LEU A 29 -1.14 -0.36 6.69
N TYR A 30 -1.76 -1.20 7.52
CA TYR A 30 -2.98 -0.85 8.28
C TYR A 30 -2.88 -1.35 9.72
N PRO A 31 -3.50 -0.66 10.69
CA PRO A 31 -3.61 -1.17 12.05
C PRO A 31 -4.54 -2.38 12.12
N PRO A 32 -4.46 -3.20 13.19
CA PRO A 32 -5.24 -4.43 13.33
C PRO A 32 -6.76 -4.22 13.32
N THR A 33 -7.22 -3.00 13.61
CA THR A 33 -8.62 -2.57 13.55
C THR A 33 -9.22 -2.67 12.14
N PHE A 34 -8.40 -2.66 11.08
CA PHE A 34 -8.85 -2.96 9.72
C PHE A 34 -8.93 -4.46 9.40
N GLY A 35 -8.74 -5.33 10.40
CA GLY A 35 -8.78 -6.78 10.24
C GLY A 35 -7.51 -7.35 9.59
N THR A 36 -7.29 -8.65 9.77
CA THR A 36 -6.17 -9.38 9.18
C THR A 36 -6.58 -10.78 8.73
N PRO A 37 -6.15 -11.26 7.56
CA PRO A 37 -6.44 -12.63 7.11
C PRO A 37 -5.54 -13.67 7.79
N VAL A 38 -4.53 -13.24 8.54
CA VAL A 38 -3.47 -14.09 9.09
C VAL A 38 -3.88 -14.67 10.44
N ALA A 39 -3.78 -16.00 10.58
CA ALA A 39 -3.98 -16.67 11.85
C ALA A 39 -3.03 -16.13 12.94
N ASN A 40 -3.55 -15.88 14.14
CA ASN A 40 -2.85 -15.14 15.18
C ASN A 40 -3.38 -15.48 16.59
N ALA A 41 -2.71 -14.99 17.63
CA ALA A 41 -2.99 -15.36 19.03
C ALA A 41 -4.36 -14.90 19.53
N THR A 42 -4.97 -13.88 18.92
CA THR A 42 -6.30 -13.39 19.32
C THR A 42 -7.42 -14.31 18.82
N GLY A 43 -7.11 -15.24 17.91
CA GLY A 43 -8.08 -16.13 17.27
C GLY A 43 -9.01 -15.47 16.25
N ARG A 44 -8.95 -14.13 16.09
CA ARG A 44 -9.76 -13.40 15.13
C ARG A 44 -9.04 -13.29 13.79
N THR A 45 -9.68 -13.77 12.74
CA THR A 45 -9.24 -13.57 11.36
C THR A 45 -10.36 -12.96 10.53
N ASP A 46 -9.97 -12.18 9.53
CA ASP A 46 -10.83 -11.54 8.56
C ASP A 46 -10.20 -11.79 7.17
N PRO A 47 -10.77 -12.68 6.34
CA PRO A 47 -10.24 -12.97 5.00
C PRO A 47 -10.14 -11.74 4.09
N ALA A 48 -10.91 -10.68 4.35
CA ALA A 48 -10.86 -9.41 3.64
C ALA A 48 -10.11 -8.31 4.41
N GLY A 49 -9.42 -8.68 5.50
CA GLY A 49 -8.68 -7.76 6.35
C GLY A 49 -7.50 -7.12 5.62
N LEU A 50 -7.20 -5.85 5.97
CA LEU A 50 -6.18 -5.07 5.26
C LEU A 50 -4.80 -5.11 5.93
N MET A 51 -4.71 -5.55 7.18
CA MET A 51 -3.43 -5.75 7.84
C MET A 51 -2.80 -7.08 7.38
N LEU A 52 -1.91 -7.00 6.39
CA LEU A 52 -1.12 -8.13 5.89
C LEU A 52 0.23 -8.22 6.62
N TRP A 53 0.60 -9.41 7.08
CA TRP A 53 1.83 -9.66 7.84
C TRP A 53 2.17 -11.15 7.88
N GLY A 54 3.31 -11.50 8.48
CA GLY A 54 3.76 -12.88 8.58
C GLY A 54 4.38 -13.42 7.30
N ILE A 55 4.95 -14.62 7.39
CA ILE A 55 5.80 -15.17 6.34
C ILE A 55 5.09 -15.40 4.99
N ASP A 56 3.84 -15.88 5.02
CA ASP A 56 3.15 -16.19 3.78
C ASP A 56 2.77 -14.92 3.00
N GLU A 57 2.43 -13.83 3.69
CA GLU A 57 2.21 -12.53 3.03
C GLU A 57 3.52 -11.91 2.54
N LEU A 58 4.62 -12.04 3.29
CA LEU A 58 5.94 -11.61 2.82
C LEU A 58 6.34 -12.33 1.52
N LEU A 59 6.14 -13.66 1.46
CA LEU A 59 6.51 -14.46 0.30
C LEU A 59 5.57 -14.28 -0.89
N THR A 60 4.30 -13.97 -0.66
CA THR A 60 3.33 -13.72 -1.74
C THR A 60 3.19 -12.24 -2.08
N TYR A 61 4.14 -11.42 -1.63
CA TYR A 61 4.30 -10.05 -2.12
C TYR A 61 4.46 -10.05 -3.65
N HIS A 62 3.76 -9.14 -4.33
CA HIS A 62 3.62 -9.19 -5.79
C HIS A 62 4.95 -9.10 -6.56
N TYR A 63 6.02 -8.55 -5.96
CA TYR A 63 7.36 -8.59 -6.54
C TYR A 63 7.88 -10.03 -6.67
N LEU A 64 7.69 -10.85 -5.64
CA LEU A 64 8.08 -12.26 -5.64
C LEU A 64 7.17 -13.11 -6.53
N VAL A 65 5.89 -12.72 -6.66
CA VAL A 65 4.99 -13.30 -7.67
C VAL A 65 5.55 -13.04 -9.08
N ALA A 66 5.92 -11.80 -9.42
CA ALA A 66 6.55 -11.51 -10.71
C ALA A 66 7.84 -12.32 -10.92
N GLU A 67 8.71 -12.40 -9.92
CA GLU A 67 9.97 -13.14 -10.00
C GLU A 67 9.77 -14.64 -10.20
N VAL A 68 8.84 -15.28 -9.47
CA VAL A 68 8.61 -16.72 -9.60
C VAL A 68 8.09 -17.07 -10.99
N PHE A 69 7.28 -16.21 -11.61
CA PHE A 69 6.81 -16.40 -12.98
C PHE A 69 7.89 -16.21 -14.05
N ARG A 70 9.07 -15.68 -13.70
CA ARG A 70 10.26 -15.76 -14.58
C ARG A 70 10.94 -17.12 -14.54
N ILE A 71 10.81 -17.85 -13.43
CA ILE A 71 11.41 -19.17 -13.22
C ILE A 71 10.47 -20.29 -13.67
N VAL A 72 9.20 -20.18 -13.29
CA VAL A 72 8.11 -21.07 -13.67
C VAL A 72 7.13 -20.28 -14.52
N PRO A 73 7.37 -20.16 -15.84
CA PRO A 73 6.53 -19.34 -16.72
C PRO A 73 5.09 -19.84 -16.77
N ALA A 74 4.18 -18.97 -17.21
CA ALA A 74 2.76 -19.27 -17.33
C ALA A 74 2.44 -20.46 -18.26
N THR A 75 3.37 -20.83 -19.15
CA THR A 75 3.27 -22.04 -19.97
C THR A 75 3.45 -23.34 -19.19
N LYS A 76 4.04 -23.28 -17.99
CA LYS A 76 4.21 -24.43 -17.06
C LYS A 76 3.22 -24.38 -15.91
N LEU A 77 2.98 -23.19 -15.34
CA LEU A 77 1.98 -22.95 -14.31
C LEU A 77 1.07 -21.80 -14.76
N PRO A 78 -0.09 -22.05 -15.37
CA PRO A 78 -1.02 -20.99 -15.76
C PRO A 78 -1.37 -20.07 -14.59
N TYR A 79 -1.54 -18.77 -14.85
CA TYR A 79 -1.81 -17.77 -13.80
C TYR A 79 -3.04 -18.13 -12.95
N GLU A 80 -4.10 -18.64 -13.58
CA GLU A 80 -5.33 -19.04 -12.91
C GLU A 80 -5.10 -20.22 -11.96
N GLN A 81 -4.14 -21.09 -12.26
CA GLN A 81 -3.80 -22.19 -11.37
C GLN A 81 -3.03 -21.70 -10.14
N PHE A 82 -2.12 -20.74 -10.31
CA PHE A 82 -1.46 -20.08 -9.17
C PHE A 82 -2.47 -19.36 -8.28
N TRP A 83 -3.42 -18.62 -8.86
CA TRP A 83 -4.45 -17.91 -8.08
C TRP A 83 -5.49 -18.82 -7.42
N LYS A 84 -5.61 -20.08 -7.85
CA LYS A 84 -6.42 -21.11 -7.17
C LYS A 84 -5.72 -21.77 -5.99
N MET A 85 -4.39 -21.62 -5.87
CA MET A 85 -3.64 -22.11 -4.72
C MET A 85 -4.05 -21.35 -3.46
N SER A 86 -4.03 -22.03 -2.32
CA SER A 86 -4.08 -21.35 -1.03
C SER A 86 -2.86 -20.43 -0.86
N LYS A 87 -2.98 -19.43 0.01
CA LYS A 87 -1.87 -18.52 0.34
C LYS A 87 -0.60 -19.27 0.78
N GLN A 88 -0.76 -20.34 1.56
CA GLN A 88 0.35 -21.21 1.97
C GLN A 88 0.97 -21.95 0.79
N GLN A 89 0.16 -22.49 -0.13
CA GLN A 89 0.65 -23.17 -1.33
C GLN A 89 1.41 -22.22 -2.26
N GLN A 90 0.96 -20.96 -2.38
CA GLN A 90 1.68 -19.92 -3.13
C GLN A 90 3.03 -19.60 -2.46
N ALA A 91 3.03 -19.40 -1.13
CA ALA A 91 4.25 -19.14 -0.36
C ALA A 91 5.26 -20.30 -0.45
N ASP A 92 4.79 -21.56 -0.35
CA ASP A 92 5.62 -22.75 -0.51
C ASP A 92 6.22 -22.83 -1.92
N HIS A 93 5.42 -22.52 -2.94
CA HIS A 93 5.87 -22.49 -4.33
C HIS A 93 6.98 -21.44 -4.54
N ILE A 94 6.77 -20.23 -4.03
CA ILE A 94 7.74 -19.14 -4.14
C ILE A 94 9.01 -19.45 -3.34
N TRP A 95 8.89 -19.92 -2.09
CA TRP A 95 10.03 -20.29 -1.25
C TRP A 95 10.92 -21.33 -1.92
N ARG A 96 10.31 -22.41 -2.42
CA ARG A 96 11.04 -23.45 -3.13
C ARG A 96 11.82 -22.87 -4.31
N HIS A 97 11.14 -22.12 -5.18
CA HIS A 97 11.71 -21.69 -6.45
C HIS A 97 12.67 -20.52 -6.34
N LEU A 98 12.48 -19.60 -5.40
CA LEU A 98 13.32 -18.40 -5.29
C LEU A 98 14.39 -18.47 -4.19
N PHE A 99 14.23 -19.35 -3.19
CA PHE A 99 15.10 -19.37 -2.01
C PHE A 99 15.81 -20.71 -1.80
N VAL A 100 15.17 -21.84 -2.13
CA VAL A 100 15.76 -23.17 -1.92
C VAL A 100 16.51 -23.65 -3.15
N GLU A 101 15.86 -23.61 -4.31
CA GLU A 101 16.46 -24.12 -5.54
C GLU A 101 17.33 -23.08 -6.28
N ARG A 102 17.39 -21.84 -5.78
CA ARG A 102 18.28 -20.78 -6.25
C ARG A 102 18.72 -19.92 -5.07
N THR A 103 19.85 -19.23 -5.23
CA THR A 103 20.32 -18.26 -4.23
C THR A 103 19.45 -17.00 -4.28
N PRO A 104 18.87 -16.55 -3.14
CA PRO A 104 17.93 -15.43 -3.08
C PRO A 104 18.63 -14.06 -3.19
N ILE A 105 19.17 -13.74 -4.37
CA ILE A 105 19.98 -12.53 -4.60
C ILE A 105 19.18 -11.29 -5.04
N SER A 106 17.92 -11.45 -5.49
CA SER A 106 17.08 -10.30 -5.82
C SER A 106 16.77 -9.49 -4.56
N GLU A 107 16.53 -8.19 -4.70
CA GLU A 107 16.27 -7.33 -3.53
C GLU A 107 14.99 -7.75 -2.79
N ALA A 108 13.94 -8.17 -3.52
CA ALA A 108 12.72 -8.68 -2.90
C ALA A 108 12.98 -9.95 -2.08
N CYS A 109 13.79 -10.88 -2.60
CA CYS A 109 14.17 -12.07 -1.84
C CYS A 109 15.05 -11.73 -0.65
N ARG A 110 16.06 -10.86 -0.83
CA ARG A 110 16.94 -10.37 0.23
C ARG A 110 16.17 -9.68 1.35
N GLY A 111 15.10 -8.94 1.02
CA GLY A 111 14.21 -8.32 1.99
C GLY A 111 13.54 -9.34 2.92
N VAL A 112 13.07 -10.47 2.39
CA VAL A 112 12.53 -11.57 3.20
C VAL A 112 13.60 -12.16 4.12
N ILE A 113 14.79 -12.42 3.60
CA ILE A 113 15.92 -12.94 4.40
C ILE A 113 16.32 -11.98 5.51
N THR A 114 16.36 -10.68 5.21
CA THR A 114 16.68 -9.63 6.18
C THR A 114 15.62 -9.57 7.28
N THR A 115 14.34 -9.65 6.91
CA THR A 115 13.22 -9.64 7.85
C THR A 115 13.27 -10.84 8.78
N LEU A 116 13.47 -12.04 8.25
CA LEU A 116 13.62 -13.27 9.04
C LEU A 116 14.80 -13.18 10.02
N SER A 117 15.97 -12.76 9.53
CA SER A 117 17.18 -12.62 10.35
C SER A 117 16.97 -11.63 11.49
N LYS A 118 16.34 -10.48 11.20
CA LYS A 118 16.03 -9.44 12.19
C LYS A 118 14.97 -9.86 13.22
N LEU A 119 14.07 -10.77 12.85
CA LEU A 119 13.12 -11.39 13.76
C LEU A 119 13.73 -12.52 14.62
N GLY A 120 15.01 -12.86 14.38
CA GLY A 120 15.75 -13.89 15.12
C GLY A 120 15.63 -15.29 14.52
N PHE A 121 15.19 -15.42 13.27
CA PHE A 121 15.11 -16.70 12.58
C PHE A 121 16.37 -16.99 11.77
N ASP A 122 16.68 -18.28 11.63
CA ASP A 122 17.69 -18.76 10.69
C ASP A 122 17.09 -18.84 9.28
N PRO A 123 17.50 -17.96 8.34
CA PRO A 123 16.96 -17.96 6.98
C PRO A 123 17.36 -19.19 6.14
N SER A 124 18.26 -20.05 6.64
CA SER A 124 18.67 -21.28 5.96
C SER A 124 17.68 -22.44 6.13
N ASP A 125 16.67 -22.30 6.99
CA ASP A 125 15.63 -23.33 7.15
C ASP A 125 14.87 -23.53 5.84
N LYS A 126 14.75 -24.78 5.39
CA LYS A 126 14.06 -25.13 4.15
C LYS A 126 12.55 -25.20 4.32
N SER A 127 12.04 -25.22 5.56
CA SER A 127 10.61 -25.31 5.87
C SER A 127 10.07 -24.01 6.48
N LEU A 128 8.90 -23.58 6.02
CA LEU A 128 8.18 -22.41 6.53
C LEU A 128 7.39 -22.70 7.82
N GLU A 129 7.24 -23.96 8.20
CA GLU A 129 6.33 -24.40 9.27
C GLU A 129 6.61 -23.74 10.62
N LYS A 130 7.89 -23.62 11.00
CA LYS A 130 8.29 -22.99 12.26
C LYS A 130 7.91 -21.52 12.29
N TRP A 131 8.07 -20.81 11.17
CA TRP A 131 7.74 -19.39 11.06
C TRP A 131 6.23 -19.17 11.05
N ARG A 132 5.46 -20.06 10.40
CA ARG A 132 3.99 -20.05 10.47
C ARG A 132 3.49 -20.30 11.88
N ALA A 133 4.01 -21.33 12.56
CA ALA A 133 3.64 -21.66 13.93
C ALA A 133 4.00 -20.54 14.91
N TRP A 134 5.13 -19.84 14.69
CA TRP A 134 5.49 -18.67 15.47
C TRP A 134 4.55 -17.49 15.20
N THR A 135 4.27 -17.18 13.92
CA THR A 135 3.36 -16.10 13.50
C THR A 135 1.98 -16.27 14.12
N ALA A 136 1.44 -17.49 14.10
CA ALA A 136 0.13 -17.82 14.68
C ALA A 136 0.04 -17.61 16.20
N LYS A 137 1.17 -17.50 16.89
CA LYS A 137 1.25 -17.22 18.34
C LYS A 137 1.46 -15.73 18.66
N GLN A 138 1.56 -14.86 17.66
CA GLN A 138 1.74 -13.43 17.89
C GLN A 138 0.39 -12.74 18.03
N ASP A 139 0.32 -11.75 18.91
CA ASP A 139 -0.76 -10.75 18.91
C ASP A 139 -0.47 -9.70 17.83
N PRO A 140 -1.40 -9.40 16.90
CA PRO A 140 -1.15 -8.47 15.81
C PRO A 140 -0.75 -7.06 16.28
N ASN A 141 -1.33 -6.59 17.38
CA ASN A 141 -1.06 -5.26 17.90
C ASN A 141 0.36 -5.18 18.47
N GLN A 142 0.77 -6.17 19.26
CA GLN A 142 2.12 -6.27 19.81
C GLN A 142 3.17 -6.58 18.72
N TYR A 143 2.79 -7.30 17.67
CA TYR A 143 3.67 -7.58 16.54
C TYR A 143 4.08 -6.29 15.81
N ILE A 144 3.15 -5.34 15.63
CA ILE A 144 3.47 -4.03 15.06
C ILE A 144 4.51 -3.31 15.93
N ASP A 145 4.32 -3.27 17.26
CA ASP A 145 5.28 -2.63 18.18
C ASP A 145 6.66 -3.27 18.07
N LYS A 146 6.71 -4.61 17.99
CA LYS A 146 7.95 -5.36 17.79
C LYS A 146 8.64 -4.97 16.48
N VAL A 147 7.91 -4.97 15.36
CA VAL A 147 8.49 -4.66 14.04
C VAL A 147 8.95 -3.22 13.97
N MET A 148 8.16 -2.26 14.48
CA MET A 148 8.54 -0.86 14.59
C MET A 148 9.80 -0.67 15.44
N GLY A 149 9.90 -1.37 16.58
CA GLY A 149 11.10 -1.34 17.41
C GLY A 149 12.34 -1.92 16.70
N ILE A 150 12.19 -2.96 15.88
CA ILE A 150 13.29 -3.54 15.10
C ILE A 150 13.72 -2.63 13.95
N SER A 151 12.77 -1.96 13.29
CA SER A 151 13.02 -1.11 12.13
C SER A 151 13.31 0.36 12.47
N HIS A 152 13.20 0.74 13.75
CA HIS A 152 13.26 2.14 14.21
C HIS A 152 12.21 3.05 13.53
N VAL A 153 11.08 2.48 13.10
CA VAL A 153 9.95 3.26 12.59
C VAL A 153 9.14 3.79 13.77
N GLU A 154 8.99 5.11 13.84
CA GLU A 154 8.17 5.80 14.85
C GLU A 154 6.74 6.01 14.37
N LYS A 155 6.57 6.27 13.07
CA LYS A 155 5.25 6.60 12.50
C LYS A 155 5.09 5.96 11.13
N ILE A 156 3.92 5.36 10.92
CA ILE A 156 3.52 4.71 9.66
C ILE A 156 2.42 5.54 9.01
N THR A 157 2.56 5.80 7.72
CA THR A 157 1.51 6.48 6.95
C THR A 157 0.79 5.47 6.07
N MET A 158 -0.52 5.31 6.28
CA MET A 158 -1.38 4.45 5.45
C MET A 158 -1.62 5.09 4.08
N THR A 159 -2.09 4.30 3.11
CA THR A 159 -2.62 4.78 1.85
C THR A 159 -4.06 4.30 1.71
N ASN A 160 -5.03 5.19 1.87
CA ASN A 160 -6.45 4.85 2.03
C ASN A 160 -7.24 5.17 0.74
N PRO A 161 -7.29 4.27 -0.26
CA PRO A 161 -8.11 4.44 -1.46
C PRO A 161 -9.60 4.47 -1.15
N VAL A 162 -10.18 5.67 -1.13
CA VAL A 162 -11.62 5.87 -0.85
C VAL A 162 -12.56 5.18 -1.85
N PHE A 163 -12.07 4.79 -3.02
CA PHE A 163 -12.83 4.07 -4.04
C PHE A 163 -12.72 2.54 -3.95
N ASP A 164 -11.92 2.01 -3.02
CA ASP A 164 -11.95 0.61 -2.64
C ASP A 164 -13.16 0.34 -1.73
N ASP A 165 -14.07 -0.52 -2.17
CA ASP A 165 -15.35 -0.69 -1.47
C ASP A 165 -15.18 -1.40 -0.12
N ASN A 166 -14.17 -2.28 0.02
CA ASN A 166 -13.86 -2.97 1.28
C ASN A 166 -13.34 -1.98 2.33
N GLU A 167 -12.32 -1.18 2.00
CA GLU A 167 -11.80 -0.18 2.92
C GLU A 167 -12.82 0.91 3.23
N ARG A 168 -13.53 1.42 2.21
CA ARG A 168 -14.58 2.43 2.39
C ARG A 168 -15.65 1.95 3.36
N ALA A 169 -16.08 0.69 3.27
CA ALA A 169 -17.07 0.11 4.17
C ALA A 169 -16.58 0.11 5.62
N ARG A 170 -15.29 -0.17 5.87
CA ARG A 170 -14.69 -0.16 7.22
C ARG A 170 -14.72 1.24 7.85
N TRP A 171 -14.33 2.27 7.11
CA TRP A 171 -14.40 3.67 7.55
C TRP A 171 -15.81 4.19 7.81
N LEU A 172 -16.81 3.62 7.14
CA LEU A 172 -18.22 3.95 7.37
C LEU A 172 -18.80 3.21 8.56
N ALA A 173 -18.43 1.93 8.74
CA ALA A 173 -18.89 1.10 9.83
C ALA A 173 -18.35 1.57 11.19
N ASP A 174 -17.10 2.04 11.23
CA ASP A 174 -16.48 2.55 12.44
C ASP A 174 -15.65 3.82 12.17
N ALA A 175 -16.11 4.95 12.69
CA ALA A 175 -15.40 6.23 12.60
C ALA A 175 -14.04 6.23 13.33
N LYS A 176 -13.78 5.23 14.18
CA LYS A 176 -12.52 5.05 14.91
C LYS A 176 -11.63 3.97 14.32
N VAL A 177 -11.98 3.36 13.18
CA VAL A 177 -11.21 2.25 12.60
C VAL A 177 -9.74 2.60 12.35
N GLY A 178 -9.43 3.84 12.00
CA GLY A 178 -8.05 4.33 11.82
C GLY A 178 -7.44 5.04 13.03
N VAL A 179 -8.09 5.02 14.20
CA VAL A 179 -7.56 5.67 15.41
C VAL A 179 -6.49 4.77 16.04
N ASP A 180 -5.26 4.98 15.62
CA ASP A 180 -4.05 4.36 16.16
C ASP A 180 -2.91 5.38 16.14
N SER A 181 -2.25 5.62 17.27
CA SER A 181 -1.20 6.64 17.38
C SER A 181 0.03 6.34 16.52
N ARG A 182 0.24 5.09 16.11
CA ARG A 182 1.34 4.68 15.24
C ARG A 182 1.05 5.03 13.77
N PHE A 183 -0.21 5.23 13.40
CA PHE A 183 -0.64 5.42 12.02
C PHE A 183 -1.11 6.85 11.72
N SER A 184 -0.93 7.29 10.47
CA SER A 184 -1.55 8.48 9.88
C SER A 184 -2.26 8.08 8.59
N ALA A 185 -3.44 8.65 8.32
CA ALA A 185 -4.20 8.33 7.12
C ALA A 185 -3.87 9.27 5.94
N VAL A 186 -4.03 8.76 4.72
CA VAL A 186 -3.85 9.50 3.46
C VAL A 186 -5.03 9.22 2.56
N LEU A 187 -5.69 10.28 2.10
CA LEU A 187 -6.83 10.15 1.22
C LEU A 187 -6.34 9.93 -0.22
N ARG A 188 -6.43 8.69 -0.72
CA ARG A 188 -6.06 8.34 -2.09
C ARG A 188 -7.27 8.40 -3.03
N ILE A 189 -7.14 9.15 -4.13
CA ILE A 189 -8.26 9.56 -5.00
C ILE A 189 -8.03 9.30 -6.50
N ASP A 190 -7.21 8.31 -6.85
CA ASP A 190 -6.88 7.92 -8.24
C ASP A 190 -8.04 8.07 -9.25
N PRO A 191 -9.24 7.51 -9.02
CA PRO A 191 -10.30 7.56 -10.03
C PRO A 191 -10.79 8.97 -10.38
N ILE A 192 -10.74 9.94 -9.45
CA ILE A 192 -11.20 11.31 -9.70
C ILE A 192 -10.40 11.96 -10.84
N LEU A 193 -9.10 11.66 -10.93
CA LEU A 193 -8.23 12.25 -11.96
C LEU A 193 -8.06 11.37 -13.19
N ARG A 194 -8.20 10.05 -13.04
CA ARG A 194 -7.88 9.09 -14.11
C ARG A 194 -9.07 8.60 -14.91
N ASP A 195 -10.24 8.53 -14.28
CA ASP A 195 -11.47 8.03 -14.88
C ASP A 195 -12.68 8.68 -14.18
N TYR A 196 -12.79 9.99 -14.38
CA TYR A 196 -13.85 10.78 -13.75
C TYR A 196 -15.27 10.25 -14.06
N PRO A 197 -15.62 9.80 -15.29
CA PRO A 197 -16.94 9.22 -15.54
C PRO A 197 -17.29 8.05 -14.60
N THR A 198 -16.36 7.13 -14.38
CA THR A 198 -16.56 6.03 -13.42
C THR A 198 -16.60 6.53 -11.98
N ALA A 199 -15.74 7.49 -11.62
CA ALA A 199 -15.75 8.10 -10.28
C ALA A 199 -17.09 8.80 -10.00
N ALA A 200 -17.63 9.56 -10.96
CA ALA A 200 -18.89 10.29 -10.86
C ALA A 200 -20.07 9.35 -10.57
N LYS A 201 -20.11 8.17 -11.22
CA LYS A 201 -21.13 7.14 -10.93
C LYS A 201 -21.08 6.66 -9.49
N LYS A 202 -19.87 6.35 -8.98
CA LYS A 202 -19.69 5.93 -7.57
C LYS A 202 -20.08 7.05 -6.60
N LEU A 203 -19.59 8.28 -6.83
CA LEU A 203 -19.91 9.46 -6.02
C LEU A 203 -21.44 9.72 -5.99
N SER A 204 -22.11 9.65 -7.14
CA SER A 204 -23.57 9.78 -7.24
C SER A 204 -24.31 8.72 -6.43
N ALA A 205 -23.89 7.45 -6.56
CA ALA A 205 -24.45 6.35 -5.76
C ALA A 205 -24.20 6.52 -4.25
N TRP A 206 -23.18 7.27 -3.85
CA TRP A 206 -22.88 7.58 -2.44
C TRP A 206 -23.57 8.85 -1.93
N GLY A 207 -24.46 9.47 -2.73
CA GLY A 207 -25.25 10.63 -2.31
C GLY A 207 -24.56 11.99 -2.54
N TYR A 208 -23.55 12.04 -3.41
CA TYR A 208 -22.98 13.30 -3.90
C TYR A 208 -23.64 13.65 -5.23
N ALA A 209 -24.26 14.83 -5.36
CA ALA A 209 -25.01 15.22 -6.55
C ALA A 209 -24.10 15.68 -7.70
N VAL A 210 -23.18 14.80 -8.09
CA VAL A 210 -22.25 14.94 -9.22
C VAL A 210 -22.80 14.26 -10.47
N ALA A 211 -22.33 14.71 -11.62
CA ALA A 211 -22.61 14.12 -12.94
C ALA A 211 -21.31 13.93 -13.74
N GLU A 212 -21.37 13.15 -14.81
CA GLU A 212 -20.27 13.05 -15.78
C GLU A 212 -19.97 14.42 -16.42
N GLU A 213 -21.02 15.21 -16.70
CA GLU A 213 -20.86 16.60 -17.08
C GLU A 213 -20.44 17.46 -15.88
N ILE A 214 -19.33 18.18 -16.03
CA ILE A 214 -18.73 18.97 -14.96
C ILE A 214 -19.36 20.37 -14.93
N SER A 215 -20.50 20.46 -14.26
CA SER A 215 -21.14 21.72 -13.90
C SER A 215 -20.54 22.33 -12.62
N GLN A 216 -20.92 23.58 -12.29
CA GLN A 216 -20.56 24.18 -11.00
C GLN A 216 -21.09 23.35 -9.81
N LYS A 217 -22.32 22.82 -9.91
CA LYS A 217 -22.90 21.93 -8.89
C LYS A 217 -22.07 20.65 -8.71
N THR A 218 -21.61 20.06 -9.82
CA THR A 218 -20.71 18.90 -9.82
C THR A 218 -19.41 19.21 -9.08
N ILE A 219 -18.81 20.37 -9.33
CA ILE A 219 -17.58 20.82 -8.65
C ILE A 219 -17.81 20.96 -7.15
N ASP A 220 -18.90 21.61 -6.74
CA ASP A 220 -19.16 21.87 -5.31
C ASP A 220 -19.44 20.57 -4.53
N GLU A 221 -20.15 19.62 -5.13
CA GLU A 221 -20.42 18.31 -4.53
C GLU A 221 -19.17 17.41 -4.49
N ALA A 222 -18.30 17.49 -5.50
CA ALA A 222 -17.01 16.81 -5.46
C ALA A 222 -16.08 17.40 -4.39
N LYS A 223 -16.11 18.72 -4.16
CA LYS A 223 -15.40 19.35 -3.03
C LYS A 223 -15.96 18.87 -1.69
N ARG A 224 -17.29 18.80 -1.55
CA ARG A 224 -17.95 18.26 -0.35
C ARG A 224 -17.47 16.84 -0.07
N PHE A 225 -17.41 15.99 -1.08
CA PHE A 225 -16.84 14.63 -0.96
C PHE A 225 -15.41 14.64 -0.39
N LEU A 226 -14.50 15.43 -0.96
CA LEU A 226 -13.12 15.48 -0.45
C LEU A 226 -13.08 15.97 1.00
N ARG A 227 -13.83 17.02 1.35
CA ARG A 227 -13.92 17.53 2.73
C ARG A 227 -14.41 16.45 3.70
N ASP A 228 -15.51 15.78 3.38
CA ASP A 228 -16.09 14.72 4.21
C ASP A 228 -15.07 13.61 4.52
N TRP A 229 -14.29 13.20 3.51
CA TRP A 229 -13.32 12.11 3.65
C TRP A 229 -12.00 12.55 4.27
N ILE A 230 -11.54 13.78 4.02
CA ILE A 230 -10.44 14.40 4.77
C ILE A 230 -10.77 14.42 6.26
N ASP A 231 -11.97 14.87 6.62
CA ASP A 231 -12.40 15.00 8.01
C ASP A 231 -12.59 13.62 8.67
N ARG A 232 -13.19 12.66 7.95
CA ARG A 232 -13.38 11.28 8.44
C ARG A 232 -12.06 10.55 8.70
N GLN A 233 -11.13 10.61 7.75
CA GLN A 233 -9.84 9.92 7.87
C GLN A 233 -8.82 10.71 8.69
N LYS A 234 -9.06 12.02 8.91
CA LYS A 234 -8.05 12.98 9.37
C LYS A 234 -6.81 12.92 8.47
N ALA A 235 -7.05 12.93 7.16
CA ALA A 235 -6.02 12.70 6.15
C ALA A 235 -4.94 13.79 6.22
N ILE A 236 -3.67 13.38 6.26
CA ILE A 236 -2.53 14.30 6.36
C ILE A 236 -2.05 14.83 5.00
N TYR A 237 -2.44 14.17 3.91
CA TYR A 237 -2.31 14.66 2.54
C TYR A 237 -3.26 13.88 1.60
N LEU A 238 -3.42 14.38 0.37
CA LEU A 238 -4.14 13.68 -0.70
C LEU A 238 -3.15 13.03 -1.66
N ALA A 239 -3.44 11.83 -2.15
CA ALA A 239 -2.55 11.09 -3.02
C ALA A 239 -3.22 10.64 -4.33
N VAL A 240 -2.44 10.61 -5.40
CA VAL A 240 -2.80 10.03 -6.69
C VAL A 240 -1.61 9.29 -7.29
N SER A 241 -1.85 8.15 -7.94
CA SER A 241 -0.90 7.59 -8.91
C SER A 241 -1.31 7.97 -10.34
N LEU A 242 -0.38 8.51 -11.13
CA LEU A 242 -0.64 8.99 -12.49
C LEU A 242 0.16 8.17 -13.52
N PRO A 243 -0.42 7.90 -14.69
CA PRO A 243 0.25 7.10 -15.71
C PRO A 243 1.32 7.93 -16.46
N PRO A 244 2.27 7.28 -17.19
CA PRO A 244 3.33 7.98 -17.94
C PRO A 244 2.85 8.98 -18.99
N ASP A 245 1.64 8.78 -19.51
CA ASP A 245 0.99 9.59 -20.52
C ASP A 245 0.16 10.75 -19.93
N TRP A 246 0.12 10.90 -18.60
CA TRP A 246 -0.50 12.07 -17.96
C TRP A 246 0.11 13.38 -18.46
N ARG A 247 -0.72 14.38 -18.75
CA ARG A 247 -0.31 15.71 -19.23
C ARG A 247 -1.06 16.81 -18.50
N TYR A 248 -0.38 17.94 -18.30
CA TYR A 248 -0.96 19.20 -17.83
C TYR A 248 -0.32 20.37 -18.61
N PRO A 249 -1.08 21.15 -19.39
CA PRO A 249 -2.51 20.96 -19.68
C PRO A 249 -2.77 19.65 -20.44
N ALA A 250 -3.96 19.10 -20.26
CA ALA A 250 -4.42 17.89 -20.93
C ALA A 250 -4.73 18.13 -22.41
N PRO A 251 -4.55 17.12 -23.29
CA PRO A 251 -4.83 17.24 -24.72
C PRO A 251 -6.28 17.65 -24.99
N ALA A 252 -6.50 18.54 -25.95
CA ALA A 252 -7.83 19.07 -26.26
C ALA A 252 -8.81 18.01 -26.79
N ASN A 253 -8.30 16.92 -27.38
CA ASN A 253 -9.08 15.82 -27.94
C ASN A 253 -9.29 14.64 -26.97
N ASP A 254 -8.82 14.75 -25.72
CA ASP A 254 -8.99 13.71 -24.70
C ASP A 254 -9.97 14.18 -23.62
N ALA A 255 -11.24 13.82 -23.77
CA ALA A 255 -12.30 14.23 -22.85
C ALA A 255 -12.06 13.75 -21.41
N VAL A 256 -11.47 12.56 -21.23
CA VAL A 256 -11.20 11.99 -19.89
C VAL A 256 -10.07 12.77 -19.22
N ALA A 257 -8.98 13.03 -19.94
CA ALA A 257 -7.87 13.83 -19.41
C ALA A 257 -8.32 15.27 -19.11
N ARG A 258 -9.21 15.86 -19.93
CA ARG A 258 -9.79 17.19 -19.68
C ARG A 258 -10.71 17.21 -18.45
N ALA A 259 -11.50 16.16 -18.23
CA ALA A 259 -12.27 16.00 -17.01
C ALA A 259 -11.36 15.89 -15.78
N GLY A 260 -10.33 15.04 -15.85
CA GLY A 260 -9.31 14.91 -14.82
C GLY A 260 -8.59 16.24 -14.51
N GLN A 261 -8.20 17.01 -15.53
CA GLN A 261 -7.62 18.34 -15.34
C GLN A 261 -8.60 19.29 -14.63
N THR A 262 -9.88 19.30 -15.02
CA THR A 262 -10.89 20.15 -14.39
C THR A 262 -11.08 19.77 -12.92
N MET A 263 -11.13 18.47 -12.60
CA MET A 263 -11.20 17.98 -11.22
C MET A 263 -9.96 18.35 -10.42
N LEU A 264 -8.77 18.24 -11.01
CA LEU A 264 -7.53 18.66 -10.36
C LEU A 264 -7.59 20.14 -10.00
N GLU A 265 -7.85 21.02 -10.96
CA GLU A 265 -7.81 22.48 -10.79
C GLU A 265 -8.93 22.99 -9.88
N LYS A 266 -10.17 22.57 -10.14
CA LYS A 266 -11.36 23.15 -9.51
C LYS A 266 -11.76 22.46 -8.22
N VAL A 267 -11.33 21.21 -7.99
CA VAL A 267 -11.74 20.42 -6.83
C VAL A 267 -10.54 20.10 -5.95
N VAL A 268 -9.57 19.31 -6.44
CA VAL A 268 -8.47 18.78 -5.62
C VAL A 268 -7.57 19.90 -5.09
N LEU A 269 -6.98 20.71 -5.99
CA LEU A 269 -6.08 21.80 -5.59
C LEU A 269 -6.81 22.87 -4.77
N ALA A 270 -8.07 23.14 -5.08
CA ALA A 270 -8.90 24.07 -4.33
C ALA A 270 -9.12 23.60 -2.87
N VAL A 271 -9.46 22.32 -2.66
CA VAL A 271 -9.67 21.76 -1.32
C VAL A 271 -8.34 21.61 -0.57
N CYS A 272 -7.26 21.19 -1.23
CA CYS A 272 -5.93 21.16 -0.63
C CYS A 272 -5.50 22.54 -0.15
N ALA A 273 -5.67 23.59 -0.96
CA ALA A 273 -5.36 24.96 -0.58
C ALA A 273 -6.24 25.47 0.57
N GLU A 274 -7.55 25.18 0.54
CA GLU A 274 -8.49 25.50 1.62
C GLU A 274 -8.09 24.86 2.96
N ARG A 275 -7.65 23.59 2.92
CA ARG A 275 -7.33 22.80 4.13
C ARG A 275 -5.85 22.86 4.52
N GLY A 276 -5.00 23.54 3.75
CA GLY A 276 -3.55 23.56 3.98
C GLY A 276 -2.88 22.18 3.84
N LEU A 277 -3.42 21.30 3.00
CA LEU A 277 -2.94 19.92 2.83
C LEU A 277 -2.03 19.77 1.60
N PRO A 278 -0.92 19.02 1.70
CA PRO A 278 -0.14 18.63 0.55
C PRO A 278 -0.93 17.75 -0.44
N PHE A 279 -0.53 17.79 -1.70
CA PHE A 279 -1.02 16.90 -2.74
C PHE A 279 0.14 16.10 -3.34
N ALA A 280 0.15 14.79 -3.11
CA ALA A 280 1.18 13.86 -3.54
C ALA A 280 0.82 13.23 -4.89
N MET A 281 1.73 13.35 -5.86
CA MET A 281 1.59 12.74 -7.18
C MET A 281 2.69 11.70 -7.41
N MET A 282 2.29 10.44 -7.60
CA MET A 282 3.20 9.33 -7.92
C MET A 282 3.08 9.02 -9.41
N ILE A 283 4.01 9.51 -10.22
CA ILE A 283 3.89 9.50 -11.68
C ILE A 283 4.76 8.41 -12.29
N GLY A 284 4.20 7.61 -13.20
CA GLY A 284 4.97 6.72 -14.08
C GLY A 284 4.53 5.26 -14.12
N SER A 285 3.49 4.86 -13.38
CA SER A 285 3.01 3.47 -13.42
C SER A 285 2.06 3.22 -14.59
N ARG A 286 2.40 2.27 -15.46
CA ARG A 286 1.48 1.72 -16.46
C ARG A 286 0.85 0.46 -15.89
N MET A 287 -0.40 0.56 -15.47
CA MET A 287 -1.10 -0.54 -14.81
C MET A 287 -1.53 -1.63 -15.79
N LYS A 288 -1.55 -2.88 -15.34
CA LYS A 288 -2.20 -4.01 -16.02
C LYS A 288 -1.69 -4.20 -17.46
N VAL A 289 -0.38 -4.02 -17.68
CA VAL A 289 0.30 -4.46 -18.91
C VAL A 289 0.23 -5.99 -19.04
N ASN A 290 0.17 -6.70 -17.93
CA ASN A 290 -0.20 -8.11 -17.84
C ASN A 290 -1.29 -8.29 -16.77
N PRO A 291 -2.59 -8.19 -17.11
CA PRO A 291 -3.66 -8.21 -16.12
C PRO A 291 -3.77 -9.54 -15.34
N TRP A 292 -3.25 -10.64 -15.89
CA TRP A 292 -3.40 -11.99 -15.34
C TRP A 292 -2.52 -12.26 -14.11
N ILE A 293 -1.47 -11.46 -13.89
CA ILE A 293 -0.59 -11.57 -12.70
C ILE A 293 -1.00 -10.59 -11.59
N GLY A 294 -2.20 -10.02 -11.66
CA GLY A 294 -2.77 -9.20 -10.59
C GLY A 294 -1.98 -7.90 -10.38
N ASP A 295 -1.58 -7.63 -9.15
CA ASP A 295 -0.87 -6.40 -8.78
C ASP A 295 0.59 -6.37 -9.26
N ALA A 296 1.13 -7.50 -9.70
CA ALA A 296 2.46 -7.59 -10.29
C ALA A 296 2.50 -7.18 -11.78
N GLY A 297 1.35 -6.78 -12.34
CA GLY A 297 1.09 -6.70 -13.77
C GLY A 297 0.61 -5.37 -14.30
#